data_AF-A0A812M916-F1
#
_entry.id   AF-A0A812M916-F1
#
_cell.length_a   1.000
_cell.length_b   1.000
_cell.length_c   1.000
_cell.angle_alpha   90.00
_cell.angle_beta   90.00
_cell.angle_gamma   90.00
#
_symmetry.space_group_name_H-M   'P 1'
#
loop_
_entity.id
_entity.type
_entity.pdbx_description
1 polymer ?
#
loop_
_entity_poly.entity_id
_entity_poly.type
_entity_poly.pdbx_seq_one_letter_code
_entity_poly.pdbx_strand_id
1 'polypeptide(L)'
;MMFIHLACKKLINTYFFECAISIVIVANSALIGVESQLATHGESVEWADLAEIGFMGTYILELIVRAIALRWSALRDGWFLFDFGLVMIAILEQVLSVAVAGSAGQQIMILRLLRLFRLVRTFRMIKQIRSIWRLVYGLMNSSETMVAAFALLGLVLYVFGVLALQ
;
A
#
# COMPACT_ATOMS: atom_id res chain seq x y z
N MET A 1 -13.61 4.60 25.75
CA MET A 1 -12.70 5.12 24.69
C MET A 1 -11.24 4.66 24.83
N MET A 2 -10.63 4.63 26.03
CA MET A 2 -9.20 4.26 26.18
C MET A 2 -8.87 2.83 25.73
N PHE A 3 -9.71 1.85 26.05
CA PHE A 3 -9.53 0.45 25.66
C PHE A 3 -9.53 0.23 24.14
N ILE A 4 -10.41 0.93 23.41
CA ILE A 4 -10.52 0.82 21.94
C ILE A 4 -9.24 1.34 21.27
N HIS A 5 -8.70 2.46 21.74
CA HIS A 5 -7.45 3.02 21.21
C HIS A 5 -6.26 2.08 21.41
N LEU A 6 -6.12 1.50 22.61
CA LEU A 6 -5.05 0.53 22.92
C LEU A 6 -5.20 -0.75 22.10
N ALA A 7 -6.42 -1.26 21.93
CA ALA A 7 -6.71 -2.42 21.11
C ALA A 7 -6.37 -2.17 19.63
N CYS A 8 -6.79 -1.03 19.06
CA CYS A 8 -6.44 -0.67 17.68
C CYS A 8 -4.94 -0.46 17.50
N LYS A 9 -4.25 0.16 18.47
CA LYS A 9 -2.80 0.34 18.42
C LYS A 9 -2.06 -1.01 18.45
N LYS A 10 -2.54 -1.96 19.26
CA LYS A 10 -2.00 -3.32 19.32
C LYS A 10 -2.28 -4.10 18.03
N LEU A 11 -3.49 -3.95 17.47
CA LEU A 11 -3.89 -4.57 16.21
C LEU A 11 -3.01 -4.10 15.04
N ILE A 12 -2.81 -2.79 14.90
CA ILE A 12 -2.00 -2.22 13.81
C ILE A 12 -0.54 -2.64 13.92
N ASN A 13 -0.01 -2.74 15.15
CA ASN A 13 1.38 -3.15 15.38
C ASN A 13 1.58 -4.68 15.28
N THR A 14 0.54 -5.43 14.93
CA THR A 14 0.66 -6.87 14.73
C THR A 14 1.15 -7.13 13.31
N TYR A 15 2.23 -7.92 13.19
CA TYR A 15 2.81 -8.34 11.91
C TYR A 15 1.77 -8.91 10.94
N PHE A 16 0.80 -9.67 11.46
CA PHE A 16 -0.30 -10.23 10.67
C PHE A 16 -1.15 -9.16 9.97
N PHE A 17 -1.50 -8.07 10.67
CA PHE A 17 -2.32 -6.99 10.10
C PHE A 17 -1.57 -6.28 8.98
N GLU A 18 -0.29 -5.97 9.19
CA GLU A 18 0.54 -5.35 8.16
C GLU A 18 0.74 -6.24 6.94
N CYS A 19 0.91 -7.55 7.15
CA CYS A 19 1.06 -8.52 6.07
C CYS A 19 -0.24 -8.69 5.28
N ALA A 20 -1.38 -8.79 5.96
CA ALA A 20 -2.70 -8.89 5.33
C ALA A 20 -2.99 -7.68 4.43
N ILE A 21 -2.79 -6.47 4.94
CA ILE A 21 -2.95 -5.24 4.15
C ILE A 21 -1.97 -5.19 2.97
N SER A 22 -0.72 -5.62 3.18
CA SER A 22 0.28 -5.66 2.10
C SER A 22 -0.13 -6.61 0.98
N ILE A 23 -0.69 -7.79 1.30
CA ILE A 23 -1.22 -8.74 0.31
C ILE A 23 -2.35 -8.10 -0.48
N VAL A 24 -3.28 -7.41 0.20
CA VAL A 24 -4.40 -6.71 -0.46
C VAL A 24 -3.89 -5.64 -1.43
N ILE A 25 -2.88 -4.85 -1.04
CA ILE A 25 -2.28 -3.82 -1.90
C ILE A 25 -1.64 -4.43 -3.15
N VAL A 26 -0.89 -5.52 -2.98
CA VAL A 26 -0.24 -6.22 -4.10
C VAL A 26 -1.28 -6.83 -5.03
N ALA A 27 -2.32 -7.48 -4.49
CA ALA A 27 -3.42 -8.04 -5.27
C ALA A 27 -4.15 -6.94 -6.07
N ASN A 28 -4.49 -5.81 -5.43
CA ASN A 28 -5.11 -4.68 -6.10
C ASN A 28 -4.24 -4.13 -7.24
N SER A 29 -2.93 -4.04 -7.04
CA SER A 29 -1.99 -3.55 -8.04
C SER A 29 -1.88 -4.49 -9.24
N ALA A 30 -1.86 -5.81 -8.99
CA ALA A 30 -1.88 -6.82 -10.05
C ALA A 30 -3.17 -6.74 -10.87
N LEU A 31 -4.33 -6.57 -10.23
CA LEU A 31 -5.59 -6.38 -10.92
C LEU A 31 -5.60 -5.13 -11.81
N ILE A 32 -5.08 -4.00 -11.32
CA ILE A 32 -4.95 -2.76 -12.13
C ILE A 32 -4.04 -3.01 -13.35
N GLY A 33 -2.96 -3.79 -13.18
CA GLY A 33 -2.09 -4.19 -14.28
C GLY A 33 -2.83 -4.99 -15.36
N VAL A 34 -3.59 -6.01 -14.95
CA VAL A 34 -4.41 -6.82 -15.85
C VAL A 34 -5.49 -5.99 -16.54
N GLU A 35 -6.18 -5.12 -15.79
CA GLU A 35 -7.18 -4.20 -16.32
C GLU A 35 -6.56 -3.27 -17.38
N SER A 36 -5.37 -2.73 -17.13
CA SER A 36 -4.68 -1.86 -18.10
C SER A 36 -4.33 -2.57 -19.41
N GLN A 37 -3.97 -3.86 -19.33
CA GLN A 37 -3.68 -4.69 -20.49
C GLN A 37 -4.95 -5.01 -21.27
N LEU A 38 -6.04 -5.39 -20.59
CA LEU A 38 -7.34 -5.69 -21.22
C LEU A 38 -7.98 -4.44 -21.84
N ALA A 39 -7.86 -3.29 -21.18
CA ALA A 39 -8.33 -2.01 -21.70
C ALA A 39 -7.64 -1.61 -23.01
N THR A 40 -6.40 -2.07 -23.25
CA THR A 40 -5.67 -1.87 -24.52
C THR A 40 -6.24 -2.74 -25.64
N HIS A 41 -6.82 -3.89 -25.30
CA HIS A 41 -7.48 -4.82 -26.23
C HIS A 41 -8.97 -4.50 -26.45
N GLY A 42 -9.50 -3.48 -25.78
CA GLY A 42 -10.87 -3.01 -25.96
C GLY A 42 -11.93 -3.82 -25.18
N GLU A 43 -11.51 -4.73 -24.30
CA GLU A 43 -12.44 -5.47 -23.43
C GLU A 43 -12.73 -4.65 -22.17
N SER A 44 -14.00 -4.27 -21.97
CA SER A 44 -14.49 -3.71 -20.71
C SER A 44 -14.86 -4.84 -19.76
N VAL A 45 -14.37 -4.77 -18.54
CA VAL A 45 -14.36 -5.92 -17.65
C VAL A 45 -15.15 -5.61 -16.38
N GLU A 46 -16.41 -6.05 -16.32
CA GLU A 46 -17.32 -5.75 -15.20
C GLU A 46 -16.80 -6.24 -13.84
N TRP A 47 -16.00 -7.31 -13.81
CA TRP A 47 -15.40 -7.80 -12.56
C TRP A 47 -14.35 -6.84 -11.99
N ALA A 48 -13.73 -5.99 -12.82
CA ALA A 48 -12.70 -5.04 -12.38
C ALA A 48 -13.32 -3.94 -11.51
N ASP A 49 -14.46 -3.42 -11.91
CA ASP A 49 -15.20 -2.39 -11.15
C ASP A 49 -15.67 -2.93 -9.79
N LEU A 50 -16.17 -4.17 -9.74
CA LEU A 50 -16.57 -4.81 -8.48
C LEU A 50 -15.37 -5.04 -7.55
N ALA A 51 -14.25 -5.51 -8.10
CA ALA A 51 -13.03 -5.70 -7.33
C ALA A 51 -12.49 -4.37 -6.79
N GLU A 52 -12.53 -3.30 -7.59
CA GLU A 52 -12.10 -1.98 -7.16
C GLU A 52 -12.90 -1.46 -5.96
N ILE A 53 -14.22 -1.62 -5.98
CA ILE A 53 -15.10 -1.26 -4.84
C ILE A 53 -14.70 -2.07 -3.59
N GLY A 54 -14.43 -3.37 -3.74
CA GLY A 54 -13.97 -4.22 -2.63
C GLY A 54 -12.63 -3.76 -2.03
N PHE A 55 -11.66 -3.43 -2.89
CA PHE A 55 -10.37 -2.89 -2.45
C PHE A 55 -10.52 -1.52 -1.80
N MET A 56 -11.38 -0.65 -2.34
CA MET A 56 -11.72 0.64 -1.75
C MET A 56 -12.24 0.50 -0.31
N GLY A 57 -13.20 -0.40 -0.10
CA GLY A 57 -13.77 -0.68 1.21
C GLY A 57 -12.70 -1.13 2.20
N THR A 58 -11.77 -1.98 1.75
CA THR A 58 -10.65 -2.44 2.57
C THR A 58 -9.71 -1.29 2.97
N TYR A 59 -9.40 -0.37 2.05
CA TYR A 59 -8.58 0.81 2.35
C TYR A 59 -9.28 1.80 3.29
N ILE A 60 -10.58 1.99 3.15
CA ILE A 60 -11.37 2.82 4.06
C ILE A 60 -11.35 2.22 5.47
N LEU A 61 -11.53 0.90 5.61
CA LEU A 61 -11.44 0.21 6.88
C LEU A 61 -10.05 0.36 7.51
N GLU A 62 -8.98 0.14 6.74
CA GLU A 62 -7.60 0.34 7.21
C GLU A 62 -7.40 1.78 7.72
N LEU A 63 -7.87 2.77 6.97
CA LEU A 63 -7.75 4.19 7.29
C LEU A 63 -8.50 4.55 8.58
N ILE A 64 -9.71 4.02 8.77
CA ILE A 64 -10.50 4.21 10.00
C ILE A 64 -9.77 3.60 11.20
N VAL A 65 -9.26 2.37 11.07
CA VAL A 65 -8.51 1.70 12.14
C VAL A 65 -7.26 2.52 12.51
N ARG A 66 -6.51 3.01 11.51
CA ARG A 66 -5.36 3.91 11.71
C ARG A 66 -5.74 5.23 12.37
N ALA A 67 -6.84 5.84 11.95
CA ALA A 67 -7.34 7.10 12.53
C ALA A 67 -7.65 6.94 14.03
N ILE A 68 -8.31 5.85 14.41
CA ILE A 68 -8.64 5.53 15.81
C ILE A 68 -7.38 5.27 16.63
N ALA A 69 -6.40 4.56 16.05
CA ALA A 69 -5.15 4.24 16.72
C ALA A 69 -4.20 5.43 16.88
N LEU A 70 -4.18 6.39 15.94
CA LEU A 70 -3.24 7.52 15.96
C LEU A 70 -3.87 8.81 16.53
N ARG A 71 -5.21 8.93 16.54
CA ARG A 71 -5.96 10.10 17.02
C ARG A 71 -5.39 11.41 16.43
N TRP A 72 -4.99 12.36 17.29
CA TRP A 72 -4.40 13.63 16.87
C TRP A 72 -3.03 13.48 16.20
N SER A 73 -2.29 12.40 16.50
CA SER A 73 -1.02 12.12 15.84
C SER A 73 -1.20 11.72 14.37
N ALA A 74 -2.41 11.30 13.97
CA ALA A 74 -2.70 10.93 12.59
C ALA A 74 -2.50 12.13 11.65
N LEU A 75 -2.86 13.33 12.10
CA LEU A 75 -2.70 14.58 11.34
C LEU A 75 -1.25 15.05 11.24
N ARG A 76 -0.32 14.46 11.99
CA ARG A 76 1.12 14.72 11.86
C ARG A 76 1.85 13.63 11.06
N ASP A 77 1.20 12.49 10.84
CA ASP A 77 1.74 11.42 10.02
C ASP A 77 1.44 11.72 8.55
N GLY A 78 2.47 12.16 7.81
CA GLY A 78 2.37 12.49 6.39
C GLY A 78 1.85 11.33 5.54
N TRP A 79 2.06 10.09 5.98
CA TRP A 79 1.55 8.93 5.26
C TRP A 79 0.07 8.67 5.52
N PHE A 80 -0.41 8.93 6.73
CA PHE A 80 -1.84 8.89 7.01
C PHE A 80 -2.59 9.95 6.20
N LEU A 81 -2.04 11.17 6.12
CA LEU A 81 -2.57 12.26 5.30
C LEU A 81 -2.61 11.91 3.80
N PHE A 82 -1.54 11.30 3.29
CA PHE A 82 -1.50 10.82 1.90
C PHE A 82 -2.56 9.76 1.63
N ASP A 83 -2.67 8.75 2.50
CA ASP A 83 -3.67 7.69 2.39
C ASP A 83 -5.10 8.24 2.46
N PHE A 84 -5.34 9.21 3.35
CA PHE A 84 -6.61 9.92 3.46
C PHE A 84 -6.94 10.69 2.18
N GLY A 85 -5.97 11.42 1.62
CA GLY A 85 -6.15 12.14 0.35
C GLY A 85 -6.53 11.22 -0.80
N LEU A 86 -5.87 10.07 -0.93
CA LEU A 86 -6.19 9.08 -1.96
C LEU A 86 -7.62 8.55 -1.85
N VAL A 87 -8.10 8.28 -0.63
CA VAL A 87 -9.48 7.81 -0.40
C VAL A 87 -10.49 8.91 -0.71
N MET A 88 -10.22 10.15 -0.32
CA MET A 88 -11.13 11.27 -0.60
C MET A 88 -11.28 11.55 -2.09
N ILE A 89 -10.16 11.50 -2.84
CA ILE A 89 -10.19 11.70 -4.29
C ILE A 89 -10.98 10.57 -4.99
N ALA A 90 -10.82 9.34 -4.52
CA ALA A 90 -11.57 8.18 -5.01
C ALA A 90 -13.08 8.27 -4.72
N ILE A 91 -13.48 8.78 -3.56
CA ILE A 91 -14.91 9.00 -3.28
C ILE A 91 -15.45 10.11 -4.18
N LEU A 92 -14.70 11.19 -4.37
CA LEU A 92 -15.07 12.28 -5.28
C LEU A 92 -15.24 11.79 -6.73
N GLU A 93 -14.37 10.90 -7.20
CA GLU A 93 -14.52 10.23 -8.51
C GLU A 93 -15.89 9.59 -8.66
N GLN A 94 -16.28 8.77 -7.68
CA GLN A 94 -17.51 7.99 -7.75
C GLN A 94 -18.77 8.84 -7.61
N VAL A 95 -18.72 9.91 -6.82
CA VAL A 95 -19.83 10.87 -6.74
C VAL A 95 -19.97 11.64 -8.05
N LEU A 96 -18.86 12.05 -8.66
CA LEU A 96 -18.84 12.84 -9.88
C LEU A 96 -19.24 12.02 -11.11
N SER A 97 -18.93 10.72 -11.16
CA SER A 97 -19.39 9.85 -12.24
C SER A 97 -20.91 9.69 -12.26
N VAL A 98 -21.55 9.62 -11.09
CA VAL A 98 -23.02 9.50 -10.95
C VAL A 98 -23.73 10.82 -11.24
N ALA A 99 -23.21 11.96 -10.75
CA ALA A 99 -23.87 13.25 -10.85
C ALA A 99 -23.98 13.82 -12.27
N VAL A 100 -23.22 13.29 -13.22
CA VAL A 100 -22.95 13.95 -14.51
C VAL A 100 -23.56 13.22 -15.72
N ALA A 101 -24.34 12.17 -15.49
CA ALA A 101 -24.97 11.36 -16.55
C ALA A 101 -25.99 12.09 -17.47
N GLY A 102 -26.21 13.40 -17.32
CA GLY A 102 -27.33 14.12 -17.95
C GLY A 102 -27.04 15.17 -19.02
N SER A 103 -25.80 15.64 -19.25
CA SER A 103 -25.56 16.72 -20.25
C SER A 103 -24.32 16.54 -21.13
N ALA A 104 -24.47 16.82 -22.43
CA ALA A 104 -23.47 16.51 -23.47
C ALA A 104 -22.15 17.30 -23.35
N GLY A 105 -22.20 18.55 -22.88
CA GLY A 105 -20.98 19.34 -22.62
C GLY A 105 -20.17 18.82 -21.42
N GLN A 106 -20.86 18.18 -20.46
CA GLN A 106 -20.27 17.58 -19.28
C GLN A 106 -19.58 16.24 -19.60
N GLN A 107 -19.98 15.52 -20.65
CA GLN A 107 -19.35 14.26 -21.06
C GLN A 107 -17.86 14.43 -21.41
N ILE A 108 -17.47 15.49 -22.11
CA ILE A 108 -16.06 15.75 -22.43
C ILE A 108 -15.25 16.04 -21.16
N MET A 109 -15.84 16.77 -20.20
CA MET A 109 -15.22 17.04 -18.92
C MET A 109 -15.06 15.77 -18.08
N ILE A 110 -16.09 14.90 -18.05
CA ILE A 110 -16.03 13.58 -17.43
C ILE A 110 -14.91 12.74 -18.04
N LEU A 111 -14.80 12.66 -19.37
CA LEU A 111 -13.75 11.86 -20.01
C LEU A 111 -12.34 12.34 -19.61
N ARG A 112 -12.15 13.65 -19.41
CA ARG A 112 -10.88 14.19 -18.88
C ARG A 112 -10.70 13.86 -17.41
N LEU A 113 -11.74 13.96 -16.60
CA LEU A 113 -11.71 13.64 -15.18
C LEU A 113 -11.45 12.15 -14.94
N LEU A 114 -12.15 11.25 -15.64
CA LEU A 114 -11.91 9.81 -15.62
C LEU A 114 -10.45 9.47 -15.95
N ARG A 115 -9.82 10.18 -16.90
CA ARG A 115 -8.39 10.02 -17.18
C ARG A 115 -7.51 10.43 -16.00
N LEU A 116 -7.80 11.55 -15.34
CA LEU A 116 -7.07 11.99 -14.15
C LEU A 116 -7.28 11.03 -12.97
N PHE A 117 -8.48 10.49 -12.81
CA PHE A 117 -8.79 9.54 -11.76
C PHE A 117 -8.09 8.20 -11.94
N ARG A 118 -7.90 7.73 -13.18
CA ARG A 118 -7.00 6.58 -13.45
C ARG A 118 -5.57 6.82 -12.93
N LEU A 119 -5.06 8.05 -12.96
CA LEU A 119 -3.75 8.37 -12.37
C LEU A 119 -3.75 8.22 -10.84
N VAL A 120 -4.87 8.53 -10.17
CA VAL A 120 -5.03 8.34 -8.72
C VAL A 120 -4.92 6.86 -8.35
N ARG A 121 -5.46 5.96 -9.17
CA ARG A 121 -5.27 4.51 -9.01
C ARG A 121 -3.79 4.13 -9.14
N THR A 122 -3.06 4.68 -10.12
CA THR A 122 -1.61 4.44 -10.22
C THR A 122 -0.81 5.00 -9.05
N PHE A 123 -1.24 6.12 -8.44
CA PHE A 123 -0.62 6.63 -7.21
C PHE A 123 -0.76 5.68 -6.02
N ARG A 124 -1.71 4.72 -6.03
CA ARG A 124 -1.76 3.65 -5.01
C ARG A 124 -0.53 2.75 -5.05
N MET A 125 0.18 2.64 -6.18
CA MET A 125 1.47 1.92 -6.25
C MET A 125 2.54 2.55 -5.35
N ILE A 126 2.43 3.83 -4.99
CA ILE A 126 3.32 4.47 -4.02
C ILE A 126 3.21 3.79 -2.64
N LYS A 127 2.03 3.27 -2.26
CA LYS A 127 1.89 2.46 -1.03
C LYS A 127 2.72 1.18 -1.08
N GLN A 128 2.86 0.57 -2.26
CA GLN A 128 3.70 -0.61 -2.45
C GLN A 128 5.18 -0.27 -2.24
N ILE A 129 5.62 0.86 -2.79
CA ILE A 129 6.98 1.38 -2.59
C ILE A 129 7.26 1.55 -1.09
N ARG A 130 6.32 2.10 -0.32
CA ARG A 130 6.45 2.19 1.16
C ARG A 130 6.59 0.82 1.82
N SER A 131 5.81 -0.18 1.40
CA SER A 131 5.89 -1.53 1.96
C SER A 131 7.23 -2.19 1.67
N ILE A 132 7.70 -2.09 0.42
CA ILE A 132 9.02 -2.58 -0.01
C ILE A 132 10.12 -1.86 0.76
N TRP A 133 10.05 -0.53 0.91
CA TRP A 133 11.03 0.23 1.68
C TRP A 133 11.13 -0.21 3.13
N ARG A 134 10.02 -0.57 3.79
CA ARG A 134 10.06 -1.11 5.16
C ARG A 134 10.81 -2.43 5.22
N LEU A 135 10.59 -3.33 4.26
CA LEU A 135 11.31 -4.61 4.17
C LEU A 135 12.81 -4.39 3.90
N VAL A 136 13.13 -3.52 2.95
CA VAL A 136 14.53 -3.17 2.62
C VAL A 136 15.22 -2.55 3.83
N TYR A 137 14.57 -1.62 4.53
CA TYR A 137 15.11 -1.03 5.74
C TYR A 137 15.34 -2.06 6.84
N GLY A 138 14.40 -2.99 7.03
CA GLY A 138 14.57 -4.11 7.97
C GLY A 138 15.75 -5.02 7.62
N LEU A 139 15.93 -5.31 6.33
CA LEU A 139 17.07 -6.08 5.82
C LEU A 139 18.39 -5.33 6.02
N MET A 140 18.42 -4.03 5.75
CA MET A 140 19.60 -3.20 5.99
C MET A 140 19.97 -3.19 7.47
N ASN A 141 18.97 -3.09 8.36
CA ASN A 141 19.21 -3.10 9.80
C ASN A 141 19.73 -4.46 10.30
N SER A 142 19.30 -5.59 9.73
CA SER A 142 19.84 -6.90 10.10
C SER A 142 21.19 -7.21 9.42
N SER A 143 21.47 -6.58 8.28
CA SER A 143 22.71 -6.81 7.51
C SER A 143 23.97 -6.47 8.30
N GLU A 144 23.92 -5.43 9.15
CA GLU A 144 25.05 -5.05 10.01
C GLU A 144 25.43 -6.19 10.96
N THR A 145 24.43 -6.79 11.62
CA THR A 145 24.64 -7.95 12.50
C THR A 145 25.14 -9.17 11.73
N MET A 146 24.64 -9.41 10.51
CA MET A 146 25.09 -10.53 9.67
C MET A 146 26.56 -10.37 9.24
N VAL A 147 26.98 -9.16 8.86
CA VAL A 147 28.39 -8.89 8.47
C VAL A 147 29.33 -9.17 9.64
N ALA A 148 28.98 -8.75 10.86
CA ALA A 148 29.77 -9.05 12.05
C ALA A 148 29.89 -10.56 12.31
N ALA A 149 28.79 -11.31 12.15
CA ALA A 149 28.80 -12.76 12.32
C ALA A 149 29.66 -13.48 11.26
N PHE A 150 29.57 -13.05 9.99
CA PHE A 150 30.41 -13.60 8.92
C PHE A 150 31.89 -13.29 9.12
N ALA A 151 32.24 -12.08 9.60
CA ALA A 151 33.62 -11.72 9.92
C ALA A 151 34.19 -12.61 11.03
N LEU A 152 33.42 -12.85 12.10
CA LEU A 152 33.81 -13.76 13.18
C LEU A 152 34.01 -15.20 12.66
N LEU A 153 33.06 -15.70 11.86
CA LEU A 153 33.17 -17.03 11.25
C LEU A 153 34.43 -17.13 10.38
N GLY A 154 34.73 -16.11 9.58
CA GLY A 154 35.95 -16.04 8.78
C GLY A 154 37.22 -16.09 9.62
N LEU A 155 37.25 -15.37 10.75
CA LEU A 155 38.37 -15.41 11.70
C LEU A 155 38.58 -16.82 12.27
N VAL A 156 37.49 -17.47 12.68
CA VAL A 156 37.54 -18.84 13.24
C VAL A 156 38.07 -19.82 12.19
N LEU A 157 37.54 -19.77 10.96
CA LEU A 157 38.00 -20.63 9.87
C LEU A 157 39.48 -20.38 9.55
N TYR A 158 39.94 -19.14 9.58
CA TYR A 158 41.35 -18.79 9.37
C TYR A 158 42.27 -19.42 10.42
N VAL A 159 41.93 -19.31 11.71
CA VAL A 159 42.72 -19.90 12.81
C VAL A 159 42.82 -21.41 12.65
N PHE A 160 41.71 -22.10 12.39
CA PHE A 160 41.73 -23.54 12.15
C PHE A 160 42.52 -23.91 10.89
N GLY A 161 42.47 -23.10 9.84
CA GLY A 161 43.26 -23.29 8.62
C GLY A 161 44.77 -23.23 8.88
N VAL A 162 45.24 -22.26 9.69
CA VAL A 162 46.66 -22.16 10.07
C VAL A 162 47.08 -23.36 10.92
N LEU A 163 46.25 -23.77 11.89
CA LEU A 163 46.53 -24.93 12.74
C LEU A 163 46.62 -26.24 11.95
N ALA A 164 45.83 -26.39 10.87
CA ALA A 164 45.88 -27.58 10.03
C ALA A 164 47.12 -27.65 9.14
N LEU A 165 47.80 -26.52 8.91
CA LEU A 165 49.02 -26.43 8.09
C LEU A 165 50.31 -26.59 8.89
N GLN A 166 50.28 -26.39 10.21
CA GLN A 166 51.40 -26.62 11.13
C GLN A 166 51.50 -28.08 11.56
#